data_AF-A0A173TEK0-F1
#
_entry.id   AF-A0A173TEK0-F1
#
_cell.length_a   1.000
_cell.length_b   1.000
_cell.length_c   1.000
_cell.angle_alpha   90.00
_cell.angle_beta   90.00
_cell.angle_gamma   90.00
#
_symmetry.space_group_name_H-M   'P 1'
#
loop_
_entity.id
_entity.type
_entity.pdbx_description
1 polymer ?
#
loop_
_entity_poly.entity_id
_entity_poly.type
_entity_poly.pdbx_seq_one_letter_code
_entity_poly.pdbx_strand_id
1 'polypeptide(L)' 'MTEKQGFMTALYERLSRDDELNGESNSISNQKKLLEQYAKEHGFTNLVHFTDDGISGTRFVEVR' A
#
# COMPACT_ATOMS: atom_id res chain seq x y z
N MET A 1 -9.44 27.97 -14.66
CA MET A 1 -8.31 27.76 -13.73
C MET A 1 -8.15 26.26 -13.64
N THR A 2 -7.21 25.69 -14.37
CA THR A 2 -6.99 24.23 -14.38
C THR A 2 -6.25 23.89 -13.10
N GLU A 3 -6.97 23.37 -12.10
CA GLU A 3 -6.35 22.74 -10.94
C GLU A 3 -5.41 21.65 -11.45
N LYS A 4 -4.10 21.86 -11.28
CA LYS A 4 -3.13 20.79 -11.44
C LYS A 4 -3.53 19.73 -10.42
N GLN A 5 -4.18 18.67 -10.88
CA GLN A 5 -4.36 17.46 -10.10
C GLN A 5 -2.97 17.11 -9.55
N GLY A 6 -2.78 17.30 -8.24
CA GLY A 6 -1.49 17.07 -7.61
C GLY A 6 -1.04 15.66 -7.95
N PHE A 7 0.20 15.51 -8.40
CA PHE A 7 0.76 14.18 -8.66
C PHE A 7 0.65 13.38 -7.37
N MET A 8 -0.14 12.31 -7.39
CA MET A 8 -0.25 11.34 -6.30
C MET A 8 0.73 10.21 -6.56
N THR A 9 1.51 9.87 -5.54
CA THR A 9 2.49 8.78 -5.62
C THR A 9 1.88 7.55 -4.98
N ALA A 10 1.45 6.59 -5.80
CA ALA A 10 0.91 5.34 -5.31
C ALA A 10 2.06 4.39 -4.92
N LEU A 11 2.06 3.96 -3.66
CA LEU A 11 2.94 2.93 -3.10
C LEU A 11 2.11 1.65 -3.00
N TYR A 12 2.55 0.58 -3.67
CA TYR A 12 1.82 -0.69 -3.72
C TYR A 12 2.62 -1.77 -3.00
N GLU A 13 1.99 -2.39 -1.99
CA GLU A 13 2.55 -3.50 -1.24
C GLU A 13 1.72 -4.75 -1.45
N ARG A 14 2.37 -5.91 -1.53
CA ARG A 14 1.68 -7.20 -1.68
C ARG A 14 2.22 -8.22 -0.71
N LEU A 15 1.34 -9.05 -0.17
CA LEU A 15 1.77 -10.15 0.68
C LEU A 15 2.57 -11.18 -0.10
N SER A 16 3.70 -11.58 0.48
CA SER A 16 4.37 -12.82 0.12
C SER A 16 3.52 -13.99 0.57
N ARG A 17 3.29 -14.94 -0.33
CA ARG A 17 2.57 -16.21 -0.08
C ARG A 17 3.14 -17.01 1.11
N ASP A 18 4.40 -16.76 1.48
CA ASP A 18 5.09 -17.41 2.59
C ASP A 18 4.74 -16.83 3.97
N ASP A 19 4.28 -15.57 4.04
CA ASP A 19 3.89 -14.89 5.29
C ASP A 19 2.50 -15.31 5.79
N GLU A 20 1.71 -16.07 5.01
CA GLU A 20 0.38 -16.55 5.39
C GLU A 20 0.40 -17.44 6.66
N LEU A 21 1.56 -18.02 7.01
CA LEU A 21 1.69 -19.01 8.08
C LEU A 21 2.06 -18.44 9.46
N ASN A 22 2.51 -17.19 9.59
CA ASN A 22 3.14 -16.71 10.84
C ASN A 22 2.57 -15.43 11.46
N GLY A 23 1.40 -14.97 11.02
CA GLY A 23 0.73 -13.82 11.62
C GLY A 23 1.29 -12.47 11.13
N GLU A 24 0.37 -11.53 10.94
CA GLU A 24 0.56 -10.15 10.45
C GLU A 24 1.98 -9.80 9.94
N SER A 25 2.29 -10.31 8.75
CA SER A 25 2.84 -9.50 7.66
C SER A 25 4.06 -8.63 7.98
N ASN A 26 5.11 -9.21 8.59
CA ASN A 26 6.39 -8.51 8.77
C ASN A 26 6.93 -7.98 7.43
N SER A 27 6.67 -8.72 6.36
CA SER A 27 7.01 -8.36 4.99
C SER A 27 6.28 -7.10 4.48
N ILE A 28 5.02 -6.86 4.86
CA ILE A 28 4.26 -5.66 4.42
C ILE A 28 4.75 -4.41 5.14
N SER A 29 4.91 -4.48 6.45
CA SER A 29 5.39 -3.34 7.24
C SER A 29 6.77 -2.88 6.78
N ASN A 30 7.65 -3.82 6.44
CA ASN A 30 8.97 -3.50 5.89
C ASN A 30 8.89 -2.90 4.47
N GLN A 31 8.01 -3.42 3.60
CA GLN A 31 7.75 -2.86 2.26
C GLN A 31 7.24 -1.42 2.32
N LYS A 32 6.26 -1.13 3.19
CA LYS A 32 5.72 0.22 3.40
C LYS A 32 6.82 1.19 3.79
N LYS A 33 7.63 0.82 4.78
CA LYS A 33 8.72 1.65 5.28
C LYS A 33 9.76 1.93 4.19
N LEU A 34 10.13 0.92 3.40
CA LEU A 34 11.07 1.06 2.29
C LEU A 34 10.54 2.01 1.21
N LEU A 35 9.28 1.83 0.80
CA LEU A 35 8.62 2.64 -0.21
C LEU A 35 8.44 4.10 0.25
N GLU A 36 8.04 4.31 1.50
CA GLU A 36 7.97 5.66 2.08
C GLU A 36 9.34 6.32 2.15
N GLN A 37 10.37 5.60 2.58
CA GLN A 37 11.71 6.15 2.69
C GLN A 37 12.23 6.55 1.30
N TYR A 38 12.11 5.66 0.32
CA TYR A 38 12.47 5.95 -1.07
C TYR A 38 11.70 7.17 -1.59
N ALA A 39 10.40 7.23 -1.29
CA ALA A 39 9.55 8.31 -1.72
C ALA A 39 9.98 9.67 -1.12
N LYS A 40 10.27 9.68 0.18
CA LYS A 40 10.76 10.85 0.92
C LYS A 40 12.13 11.30 0.41
N GLU A 41 13.06 10.38 0.17
CA GLU A 41 14.40 10.67 -0.35
C GLU A 41 14.36 11.31 -1.74
N HIS A 42 13.39 10.95 -2.58
CA HIS A 42 13.23 11.49 -3.94
C HIS A 42 12.27 12.69 -4.03
N GLY A 43 11.76 13.18 -2.89
CA GLY A 43 10.86 14.33 -2.84
C GLY A 43 9.46 14.07 -3.39
N PHE A 44 9.04 12.80 -3.45
CA PHE A 44 7.67 12.45 -3.82
C PHE A 44 6.71 12.90 -2.71
N THR A 45 5.59 13.45 -3.13
CA THR A 45 4.53 13.96 -2.25
C THR A 45 3.22 13.21 -2.54
N ASN A 46 2.24 13.36 -1.64
CA ASN A 46 0.94 12.69 -1.73
C ASN A 46 1.08 11.16 -1.84
N LEU A 47 1.76 10.56 -0.88
CA LEU A 47 1.99 9.12 -0.83
C LEU A 47 0.68 8.40 -0.46
N VAL A 48 0.26 7.44 -1.28
CA VAL A 48 -0.95 6.64 -1.06
C VAL A 48 -0.56 5.17 -1.03
N HIS A 49 -0.83 4.49 0.09
CA HIS A 49 -0.51 3.07 0.26
C HIS A 49 -1.67 2.18 -0.20
N PHE A 50 -1.35 1.20 -1.03
CA PHE A 50 -2.26 0.17 -1.53
C PHE A 50 -1.70 -1.20 -1.13
N THR A 51 -2.33 -1.84 -0.15
CA THR A 51 -1.90 -3.14 0.33
C THR A 51 -2.82 -4.24 -0.20
N ASP A 52 -2.28 -5.15 -1.01
CA ASP A 52 -2.95 -6.37 -1.46
C ASP A 52 -2.54 -7.54 -0.58
N ASP A 53 -3.40 -7.88 0.37
CA ASP A 53 -3.22 -9.00 1.30
C ASP A 53 -3.68 -10.34 0.67
N GLY A 54 -3.95 -10.39 -0.65
CA GLY A 54 -4.47 -11.58 -1.33
C GLY A 54 -5.90 -12.00 -0.97
N ILE A 55 -6.53 -11.34 0.02
CA ILE A 55 -7.91 -11.60 0.52
C ILE A 55 -8.83 -10.39 0.29
N SER A 56 -8.67 -9.67 -0.83
CA SER A 56 -9.56 -8.55 -1.18
C SER A 56 -10.72 -8.93 -2.12
N GLY A 57 -10.95 -10.23 -2.33
CA GLY A 57 -12.12 -10.76 -3.05
C GLY A 57 -13.34 -11.10 -2.19
N THR A 58 -13.26 -10.99 -0.85
CA THR A 58 -14.32 -11.49 0.06
C THR A 58 -14.79 -10.51 1.13
N ARG A 59 -14.43 -9.23 1.05
CA ARG A 59 -15.04 -8.17 1.89
C ARG A 59 -15.87 -7.19 1.08
N PHE A 60 -16.82 -7.71 0.31
CA PHE A 60 -18.11 -7.04 0.15
C PHE A 60 -18.79 -7.15 1.52
N VAL A 61 -18.68 -6.11 2.34
CA VAL A 61 -19.54 -6.02 3.52
C VAL A 61 -20.96 -5.88 3.00
N GLU A 62 -21.76 -6.91 3.23
CA GLU A 62 -23.20 -6.91 3.06
C GLU A 62 -23.76 -5.62 3.69
N VAL A 63 -24.17 -4.67 2.85
CA VAL A 63 -25.02 -3.56 3.29
C VAL A 63 -26.42 -4.14 3.40
N ARG A 64 -26.83 -4.44 4.62
CA ARG A 64 -28.23 -4.68 4.95
C ARG A 64 -28.77 -3.54 5.80
#